data_AF-A0A8H8SPH5-F1
#
_entry.id   AF-A0A8H8SPH5-F1
#
_cell.length_a   1.000
_cell.length_b   1.000
_cell.length_c   1.000
_cell.angle_alpha   90.00
_cell.angle_beta   90.00
_cell.angle_gamma   90.00
#
_symmetry.space_group_name_H-M   'P 1'
#
loop_
_entity.id
_entity.type
_entity.pdbx_description
1 polymer ?
#
loop_
_entity_poly.entity_id
_entity_poly.type
_entity_poly.pdbx_seq_one_letter_code
_entity_poly.pdbx_strand_id
1 'polypeptide(L)'
;MSVATGSRDARVHTQPSNRANAALAKGKSKESSERRVVYKPVLENPHQVKWPSTPLNVQNSILACLADLLPEVAEYHIARETASRKRKSGVWRAKRQAKELISKAAGKPTDSSQPSKKRAREGDDNMDIKRAKLSHDTTPEEKATASPPGPNDPTNEGHGSAILPMSPTPATAIIAPKVLKHCTFESHPTPKPRLRAVLVCRSDVDPPLLIAHFPILVATCNSSLPGDSSDDKFVKLVTLPMRAEHSLAEVTGLRRVAVMALDVETPGIERLESLLSDVPVLRETWLAPPSNAIQEPKLLVPTHVKQLKTTAPKDMKAAKEKRKRGIEEAKEKAKESEGRQKKRRKLGSKADSDTTAVEKAAA
;
A
#
# COMPACT_ATOMS: atom_id res chain seq x y z
N MET A 1 2.56 31.89 43.63
CA MET A 1 1.67 30.72 43.56
C MET A 1 2.42 29.60 42.86
N SER A 2 2.89 28.61 43.62
CA SER A 2 3.75 27.53 43.14
C SER A 2 2.93 26.50 42.35
N VAL A 3 3.22 26.37 41.05
CA VAL A 3 2.55 25.42 40.16
C VAL A 3 3.14 24.03 40.39
N ALA A 4 2.35 23.13 40.95
CA ALA A 4 2.70 21.74 41.16
C ALA A 4 2.93 21.03 39.82
N THR A 5 4.16 20.59 39.58
CA THR A 5 4.53 19.74 38.45
C THR A 5 4.06 18.32 38.68
N GLY A 6 2.85 18.01 38.22
CA GLY A 6 2.35 16.64 38.21
C GLY A 6 3.22 15.73 37.34
N SER A 7 3.83 14.72 37.96
CA SER A 7 4.53 13.61 37.30
C SER A 7 3.58 12.94 36.31
N ARG A 8 3.80 13.15 35.00
CA ARG A 8 3.07 12.43 33.95
C ARG A 8 3.74 11.08 33.76
N ASP A 9 3.16 10.06 34.38
CA ASP A 9 3.54 8.67 34.12
C ASP A 9 3.39 8.37 32.62
N ALA A 10 4.46 7.85 32.03
CA ALA A 10 4.56 7.60 30.60
C ALA A 10 3.54 6.53 30.18
N ARG A 11 2.52 6.94 29.42
CA ARG A 11 1.50 6.05 28.86
C ARG A 11 2.17 5.09 27.87
N VAL A 12 2.34 3.83 28.27
CA VAL A 12 2.99 2.80 27.45
C VAL A 12 2.02 2.30 26.38
N HIS A 13 2.22 2.69 25.12
CA HIS A 13 1.48 2.12 23.99
C HIS A 13 2.14 0.82 23.55
N THR A 14 1.75 -0.31 24.14
CA THR A 14 2.10 -1.63 23.60
C THR A 14 0.99 -2.09 22.66
N GLN A 15 1.25 -2.18 21.36
CA GLN A 15 0.39 -2.97 20.48
C GLN A 15 0.71 -4.46 20.71
N PRO A 16 -0.21 -5.25 21.30
CA PRO A 16 0.01 -6.67 21.48
C PRO A 16 -0.04 -7.36 20.10
N SER A 17 1.09 -7.82 19.60
CA SER A 17 1.10 -8.61 18.36
C SER A 17 0.29 -9.91 18.56
N ASN A 18 -0.52 -10.30 17.58
CA ASN A 18 -1.36 -11.52 17.62
C ASN A 18 -0.57 -12.83 17.83
N ARG A 19 0.77 -12.81 17.80
CA ARG A 19 1.61 -13.97 18.15
C ARG A 19 1.73 -14.25 19.64
N ALA A 20 1.51 -13.25 20.51
CA ALA A 20 1.71 -13.42 21.95
C ALA A 20 0.56 -14.19 22.63
N ASN A 21 -0.66 -14.14 22.08
CA ASN A 21 -1.85 -14.71 22.73
C ASN A 21 -1.94 -16.24 22.63
N ALA A 22 -1.26 -16.88 21.67
CA ALA A 22 -1.31 -18.34 21.52
C ALA A 22 -0.56 -19.09 22.64
N ALA A 23 0.38 -18.44 23.33
CA ALA A 23 1.17 -19.06 24.40
C ALA A 23 0.46 -19.04 25.77
N LEU A 24 -0.46 -18.09 25.99
CA LEU A 24 -1.20 -17.95 27.26
C LEU A 24 -2.29 -19.02 27.44
N ALA A 25 -2.81 -19.59 26.35
CA ALA A 25 -3.90 -20.58 26.41
C ALA A 25 -3.48 -21.98 26.91
N LYS A 26 -2.17 -22.25 27.13
CA LYS A 26 -1.66 -23.59 27.51
C LYS A 26 -1.15 -23.72 28.96
N GLY A 27 -1.62 -22.87 29.89
CA GLY A 27 -1.46 -23.11 31.33
C GLY A 27 -0.03 -23.15 31.89
N LYS A 28 1.00 -22.80 31.10
CA LYS A 28 2.39 -22.69 31.58
C LYS A 28 2.64 -21.30 32.17
N SER A 29 2.08 -21.04 33.34
CA SER A 29 2.08 -19.73 34.01
C SER A 29 3.38 -19.39 34.77
N LYS A 30 4.53 -19.99 34.47
CA LYS A 30 5.76 -19.80 35.28
C LYS A 30 7.05 -19.41 34.54
N GLU A 31 6.98 -19.03 33.26
CA GLU A 31 8.17 -18.60 32.49
C GLU A 31 8.24 -17.07 32.24
N SER A 32 7.30 -16.29 32.79
CA SER A 32 7.32 -14.82 32.73
C SER A 32 8.50 -14.20 33.49
N SER A 33 9.17 -14.96 34.37
CA SER A 33 10.35 -14.51 35.14
C SER A 33 11.69 -14.62 34.40
N GLU A 34 11.76 -15.23 33.21
CA GLU A 34 13.02 -15.43 32.47
C GLU A 34 13.38 -14.24 31.56
N ARG A 35 12.53 -13.19 31.49
CA ARG A 35 12.82 -11.99 30.68
C ARG A 35 12.90 -10.74 31.56
N ARG A 36 13.99 -10.01 31.43
CA ARG A 36 14.17 -8.67 32.01
C ARG A 36 13.68 -7.60 31.03
N VAL A 37 13.08 -6.55 31.56
CA VAL A 37 12.76 -5.34 30.79
C VAL A 37 14.06 -4.56 30.56
N VAL A 38 14.30 -4.14 29.33
CA VAL A 38 15.45 -3.32 28.93
C VAL A 38 14.92 -2.10 28.18
N TYR A 39 15.25 -0.91 28.66
CA TYR A 39 14.93 0.34 27.98
C TYR A 39 16.06 0.69 27.01
N LYS A 40 15.72 0.88 25.75
CA LYS A 40 16.67 1.31 24.71
C LYS A 40 16.40 2.77 24.36
N PRO A 41 17.40 3.66 24.42
CA PRO A 41 17.22 5.03 23.94
C PRO A 41 16.96 5.01 22.43
N VAL A 42 15.95 5.75 21.99
CA VAL A 42 15.58 5.95 20.59
C VAL A 42 15.41 7.45 20.37
N LEU A 43 16.10 7.98 19.37
CA LEU A 43 15.96 9.38 18.99
C LEU A 43 14.58 9.58 18.36
N GLU A 44 13.77 10.47 18.92
CA GLU A 44 12.55 10.94 18.26
C GLU A 44 12.90 12.04 17.27
N ASN A 45 12.23 12.03 16.12
CA ASN A 45 12.33 13.13 15.18
C ASN A 45 11.49 14.32 15.67
N PRO A 46 12.10 15.44 16.11
CA PRO A 46 11.35 16.60 16.58
C PRO A 46 10.62 17.34 15.45
N HIS A 47 10.98 17.07 14.20
CA HIS A 47 10.39 17.68 13.00
C HIS A 47 9.22 16.86 12.43
N GLN A 48 8.57 16.04 13.26
CA GLN A 48 7.41 15.29 12.83
C GLN A 48 6.20 16.22 12.67
N VAL A 49 5.83 16.49 11.41
CA VAL A 49 4.62 17.23 11.07
C VAL A 49 3.41 16.43 11.52
N LYS A 50 2.65 16.98 12.47
CA LYS A 50 1.44 16.35 12.99
C LYS A 50 0.27 16.64 12.07
N TRP A 51 -0.71 15.75 12.10
CA TRP A 51 -2.01 16.02 11.49
C TRP A 51 -2.67 17.23 12.17
N PRO A 52 -3.36 18.09 11.40
CA PRO A 52 -4.10 19.20 11.97
C PRO A 52 -5.28 18.66 12.80
N SER A 53 -5.56 19.30 13.93
CA SER A 53 -6.69 18.94 14.78
C SER A 53 -7.93 19.68 14.29
N THR A 54 -8.69 19.09 13.37
CA THR A 54 -9.95 19.66 12.89
C THR A 54 -11.10 19.27 13.83
N PRO A 55 -11.87 20.21 14.40
CA PRO A 55 -13.05 19.91 15.22
C PRO A 55 -14.10 19.07 14.47
N LEU A 56 -14.71 18.09 15.13
CA LEU A 56 -15.63 17.13 14.49
C LEU A 56 -16.85 17.80 13.83
N ASN A 57 -17.36 18.87 14.42
CA ASN A 57 -18.43 19.68 13.83
C ASN A 57 -18.01 20.24 12.47
N VAL A 58 -16.79 20.80 12.35
CA VAL A 58 -16.25 21.30 11.08
C VAL A 58 -16.08 20.15 10.09
N GLN A 59 -15.57 18.99 10.52
CA GLN A 59 -15.42 17.82 9.64
C GLN A 59 -16.76 17.35 9.06
N ASN A 60 -17.82 17.31 9.88
CA ASN A 60 -19.16 16.91 9.45
C ASN A 60 -19.78 17.93 8.50
N SER A 61 -19.66 19.23 8.79
CA SER A 61 -20.16 20.30 7.92
C SER A 61 -19.45 20.29 6.56
N ILE A 62 -18.13 20.05 6.55
CA ILE A 62 -17.36 19.89 5.31
C ILE A 62 -17.88 18.69 4.52
N LEU A 63 -18.06 17.52 5.15
CA LEU A 63 -18.57 16.34 4.47
C LEU A 63 -19.97 16.55 3.88
N ALA A 64 -20.87 17.19 4.62
CA ALA A 64 -22.22 17.52 4.14
C ALA A 64 -22.17 18.45 2.93
N CYS A 65 -21.37 19.53 3.00
CA CYS A 65 -21.19 20.44 1.87
C CYS A 65 -20.63 19.73 0.64
N LEU A 66 -19.72 18.78 0.82
CA LEU A 66 -19.18 17.99 -0.29
C LEU A 66 -20.21 17.04 -0.89
N ALA A 67 -21.08 16.44 -0.07
CA ALA A 67 -22.15 15.60 -0.55
C ALA A 67 -23.12 16.36 -1.47
N ASP A 68 -23.36 17.65 -1.19
CA ASP A 68 -24.19 18.52 -2.02
C ASP A 68 -23.49 18.98 -3.31
N LEU A 69 -22.16 19.13 -3.30
CA LEU A 69 -21.39 19.65 -4.44
C LEU A 69 -21.03 18.58 -5.50
N LEU A 70 -20.96 17.31 -5.11
CA LEU A 70 -20.44 16.22 -5.94
C LEU A 70 -21.44 15.38 -6.78
N PRO A 71 -22.79 15.54 -6.75
CA PRO A 71 -23.69 14.68 -7.53
C PRO A 71 -23.40 14.67 -9.04
N GLU A 72 -23.07 15.81 -9.63
CA GLU A 72 -22.78 15.92 -11.07
C GLU A 72 -21.52 15.13 -11.46
N VAL A 73 -20.56 15.02 -10.55
CA VAL A 73 -19.32 14.25 -10.75
C VAL A 73 -19.63 12.74 -10.83
N ALA A 74 -20.62 12.28 -10.06
CA ALA A 74 -21.11 10.90 -10.13
C ALA A 74 -21.65 10.56 -11.51
N GLU A 75 -22.52 11.41 -12.04
CA GLU A 75 -23.11 11.20 -13.37
C GLU A 75 -22.03 11.12 -14.44
N TYR A 76 -21.03 12.00 -14.37
CA TYR A 76 -19.89 11.97 -15.26
C TYR A 76 -19.10 10.65 -15.17
N HIS A 77 -18.79 10.17 -13.97
CA HIS A 77 -18.07 8.92 -13.78
C HIS A 77 -18.84 7.71 -14.30
N ILE A 78 -20.15 7.64 -14.01
CA ILE A 78 -21.03 6.57 -14.49
C ILE A 78 -21.14 6.61 -16.03
N ALA A 79 -21.36 7.78 -16.62
CA ALA A 79 -21.42 7.95 -18.07
C ALA A 79 -20.10 7.55 -18.74
N ARG A 80 -18.96 7.95 -18.16
CA ARG A 80 -17.63 7.57 -18.65
C ARG A 80 -17.39 6.07 -18.54
N GLU A 81 -17.77 5.45 -17.43
CA GLU A 81 -17.58 4.02 -17.23
C GLU A 81 -18.47 3.20 -18.18
N THR A 82 -19.74 3.56 -18.32
CA THR A 82 -20.67 2.89 -19.24
C THR A 82 -20.20 3.01 -20.70
N ALA A 83 -19.71 4.18 -21.11
CA ALA A 83 -19.11 4.38 -22.44
C ALA A 83 -17.84 3.52 -22.62
N SER A 84 -16.98 3.44 -21.62
CA SER A 84 -15.77 2.60 -21.63
C SER A 84 -16.11 1.11 -21.75
N ARG A 85 -17.10 0.63 -20.99
CA ARG A 85 -17.59 -0.75 -21.06
C ARG A 85 -18.19 -1.07 -22.44
N LYS A 86 -18.97 -0.15 -23.03
CA LYS A 86 -19.52 -0.30 -24.39
C LYS A 86 -18.39 -0.42 -25.43
N ARG A 87 -17.37 0.43 -25.37
CA ARG A 87 -16.21 0.37 -26.27
C ARG A 87 -15.45 -0.95 -26.16
N LYS A 88 -15.16 -1.41 -24.93
CA LYS A 88 -14.49 -2.70 -24.71
C LYS A 88 -15.32 -3.86 -25.22
N SER A 89 -16.62 -3.90 -24.92
CA SER A 89 -17.53 -4.95 -25.41
C SER A 89 -17.55 -5.03 -26.95
N GLY A 90 -17.59 -3.88 -27.63
CA GLY A 90 -17.50 -3.80 -29.10
C GLY A 90 -16.19 -4.39 -29.64
N VAL A 91 -15.05 -4.07 -29.03
CA VAL A 91 -13.73 -4.62 -29.43
C VAL A 91 -13.68 -6.14 -29.27
N TRP A 92 -14.19 -6.68 -28.16
CA TRP A 92 -14.24 -8.14 -27.96
C TRP A 92 -15.16 -8.83 -28.96
N ARG A 93 -16.32 -8.23 -29.29
CA ARG A 93 -17.23 -8.74 -30.33
C ARG A 93 -16.56 -8.74 -31.71
N ALA A 94 -15.93 -7.65 -32.10
CA ALA A 94 -15.20 -7.55 -33.37
C ALA A 94 -14.06 -8.57 -33.46
N LYS A 95 -13.29 -8.75 -32.38
CA LYS A 95 -12.22 -9.77 -32.32
C LYS A 95 -12.76 -11.19 -32.46
N ARG A 96 -13.92 -11.48 -31.85
CA ARG A 96 -14.58 -12.79 -31.96
C ARG A 96 -15.06 -13.05 -33.39
N GLN A 97 -15.67 -12.05 -34.03
CA GLN A 97 -16.08 -12.11 -35.43
C GLN A 97 -14.89 -12.29 -36.37
N ALA A 98 -13.81 -11.53 -36.19
CA ALA A 98 -12.59 -11.68 -36.98
C ALA A 98 -11.98 -13.08 -36.85
N LYS A 99 -11.94 -13.64 -35.64
CA LYS A 99 -11.46 -15.01 -35.41
C LYS A 99 -12.34 -16.05 -36.13
N GLU A 100 -13.66 -15.85 -36.12
CA GLU A 100 -14.60 -16.73 -36.81
C GLU A 100 -14.39 -16.68 -38.33
N LEU A 101 -14.20 -15.48 -38.90
CA LEU A 101 -13.89 -15.31 -40.32
C LEU A 101 -12.55 -15.96 -40.71
N ILE A 102 -11.51 -15.80 -39.88
CA ILE A 102 -10.21 -16.47 -40.10
C ILE A 102 -10.36 -18.00 -40.02
N SER A 103 -11.14 -18.53 -39.07
CA SER A 103 -11.37 -19.98 -39.00
C SER A 103 -12.16 -20.54 -40.19
N LYS A 104 -13.08 -19.74 -40.76
CA LYS A 104 -13.80 -20.10 -41.99
C LYS A 104 -12.90 -20.05 -43.21
N ALA A 105 -12.04 -19.03 -43.32
CA ALA A 105 -11.12 -18.86 -44.44
C ALA A 105 -9.95 -19.86 -44.43
N ALA A 106 -9.48 -20.28 -43.25
CA ALA A 106 -8.41 -21.26 -43.12
C ALA A 106 -8.79 -22.68 -43.59
N GLY A 107 -10.02 -22.88 -44.07
CA GLY A 107 -10.42 -24.05 -44.85
C GLY A 107 -9.95 -25.36 -44.25
N LYS A 108 -10.03 -25.51 -42.92
CA LYS A 108 -9.58 -26.74 -42.27
C LYS A 108 -10.51 -27.84 -42.81
N PRO A 109 -10.00 -28.79 -43.61
CA PRO A 109 -10.84 -29.77 -44.26
C PRO A 109 -11.54 -30.56 -43.15
N THR A 110 -12.86 -30.44 -43.14
CA THR A 110 -13.77 -31.27 -42.37
C THR A 110 -13.59 -32.69 -42.87
N ASP A 111 -12.62 -33.41 -42.31
CA ASP A 111 -12.59 -34.85 -42.41
C ASP A 111 -13.67 -35.39 -41.47
N SER A 112 -14.65 -36.01 -42.11
CA SER A 112 -15.90 -36.46 -41.52
C SER A 112 -15.70 -37.60 -40.52
N SER A 113 -16.64 -37.69 -39.57
CA SER A 113 -16.95 -38.84 -38.71
C SER A 113 -16.11 -38.99 -37.44
N GLN A 114 -16.54 -38.35 -36.35
CA GLN A 114 -16.94 -39.07 -35.13
C GLN A 114 -17.90 -38.20 -34.29
N PRO A 115 -19.07 -38.72 -33.88
CA PRO A 115 -20.03 -38.01 -33.06
C PRO A 115 -19.55 -37.95 -31.60
N SER A 116 -18.84 -36.89 -31.22
CA SER A 116 -18.52 -36.66 -29.81
C SER A 116 -19.78 -36.26 -29.05
N LYS A 117 -20.12 -37.09 -28.05
CA LYS A 117 -21.29 -36.95 -27.18
C LYS A 117 -21.37 -35.54 -26.58
N LYS A 118 -22.33 -34.79 -27.12
CA LYS A 118 -22.88 -33.55 -26.57
C LYS A 118 -23.47 -33.86 -25.19
N ARG A 119 -22.67 -33.80 -24.12
CA ARG A 119 -23.19 -33.65 -22.76
C ARG A 119 -23.78 -32.26 -22.66
N ALA A 120 -25.08 -32.17 -22.94
CA ALA A 120 -25.91 -31.05 -22.55
C ALA A 120 -25.76 -30.89 -21.04
N ARG A 121 -25.13 -29.79 -20.62
CA ARG A 121 -25.22 -29.29 -19.25
C ARG A 121 -26.25 -28.17 -19.31
N GLU A 122 -27.51 -28.56 -19.19
CA GLU A 122 -28.58 -27.64 -18.82
C GLU A 122 -28.33 -27.17 -17.38
N GLY A 123 -28.60 -25.89 -17.14
CA GLY A 123 -28.76 -25.30 -15.81
C GLY A 123 -27.47 -25.08 -15.04
N ASP A 124 -26.99 -23.83 -14.99
CA ASP A 124 -27.14 -23.00 -13.80
C ASP A 124 -26.50 -21.63 -14.07
N ASP A 125 -27.33 -20.61 -14.32
CA ASP A 125 -26.90 -19.22 -14.38
C ASP A 125 -26.64 -18.71 -12.96
N ASN A 126 -25.49 -19.07 -12.39
CA ASN A 126 -24.98 -18.47 -11.17
C ASN A 126 -23.58 -17.89 -11.44
N MET A 127 -23.56 -16.63 -11.87
CA MET A 127 -22.34 -15.82 -12.02
C MET A 127 -21.84 -15.37 -10.64
N ASP A 128 -21.38 -16.34 -9.86
CA ASP A 128 -20.68 -16.11 -8.61
C ASP A 128 -19.19 -15.92 -8.93
N ILE A 129 -18.74 -14.67 -8.94
CA ILE A 129 -17.35 -14.26 -9.23
C ILE A 129 -16.46 -14.74 -8.07
N LYS A 130 -16.06 -16.02 -8.11
CA LYS A 130 -15.00 -16.55 -7.25
C LYS A 130 -13.65 -16.02 -7.72
N ARG A 131 -13.27 -14.91 -7.08
CA ARG A 131 -11.93 -14.35 -6.96
C ARG A 131 -10.89 -15.48 -6.81
N ALA A 132 -10.13 -15.73 -7.87
CA ALA A 132 -8.96 -16.61 -7.83
C ALA A 132 -7.96 -16.09 -6.79
N LYS A 133 -7.66 -16.92 -5.80
CA LYS A 133 -6.49 -16.76 -4.92
C LYS A 133 -5.26 -17.12 -5.75
N LEU A 134 -4.51 -16.10 -6.18
CA LEU A 134 -3.13 -16.26 -6.62
C LEU A 134 -2.27 -16.44 -5.36
N SER A 135 -1.80 -17.65 -5.10
CA SER A 135 -0.66 -17.90 -4.22
C SER A 135 0.61 -17.87 -5.06
N HIS A 136 1.42 -16.83 -4.90
CA HIS A 136 2.76 -16.76 -5.43
C HIS A 136 3.68 -17.42 -4.41
N ASP A 137 4.11 -18.64 -4.69
CA ASP A 137 5.20 -19.31 -3.96
C ASP A 137 6.41 -19.31 -4.90
N THR A 138 7.42 -18.51 -4.54
CA THR A 138 8.65 -18.34 -5.30
C THR A 138 9.77 -18.98 -4.51
N THR A 139 10.24 -20.13 -4.98
CA THR A 139 11.50 -20.75 -4.58
C THR A 139 12.40 -20.80 -5.82
N PRO A 140 13.64 -20.28 -5.79
CA PRO A 140 14.62 -20.57 -6.83
C PRO A 140 15.57 -21.69 -6.39
N GLU A 141 15.65 -22.73 -7.23
CA GLU A 141 16.66 -23.78 -7.17
C GLU A 141 17.88 -23.36 -8.02
N GLU A 142 19.06 -23.45 -7.43
CA GLU A 142 20.36 -23.41 -8.09
C GLU A 142 20.55 -24.59 -9.04
N LYS A 143 21.15 -24.35 -10.21
CA LYS A 143 21.97 -25.37 -10.87
C LYS A 143 23.18 -24.75 -11.57
N ALA A 144 24.34 -25.16 -11.09
CA ALA A 144 25.66 -24.83 -11.61
C ALA A 144 25.94 -25.49 -12.97
N THR A 145 26.78 -24.86 -13.80
CA THR A 145 27.58 -25.54 -14.82
C THR A 145 28.94 -24.82 -14.97
N ALA A 146 29.96 -25.63 -15.23
CA ALA A 146 31.39 -25.47 -15.06
C ALA A 146 32.11 -24.37 -15.87
N SER A 147 33.31 -24.03 -15.35
CA SER A 147 34.37 -23.13 -15.85
C SER A 147 35.08 -23.59 -17.13
N PRO A 148 35.99 -22.76 -17.70
CA PRO A 148 37.44 -23.02 -17.54
C PRO A 148 38.31 -21.74 -17.27
N PRO A 149 39.63 -21.89 -16.98
CA PRO A 149 40.37 -20.96 -16.11
C PRO A 149 41.48 -20.09 -16.76
N GLY A 150 41.83 -19.00 -16.06
CA GLY A 150 43.17 -18.38 -15.98
C GLY A 150 43.36 -17.05 -16.74
N PRO A 151 44.42 -16.23 -16.44
CA PRO A 151 45.30 -16.19 -15.27
C PRO A 151 45.51 -14.77 -14.64
N ASN A 152 45.93 -14.77 -13.36
CA ASN A 152 46.77 -13.83 -12.61
C ASN A 152 46.80 -12.31 -12.95
N ASP A 153 46.41 -11.48 -11.97
CA ASP A 153 47.34 -10.48 -11.38
C ASP A 153 46.85 -10.00 -10.00
N PRO A 154 47.75 -9.76 -9.03
CA PRO A 154 47.41 -9.19 -7.73
C PRO A 154 47.58 -7.66 -7.74
N THR A 155 47.26 -7.06 -6.59
CA THR A 155 47.66 -5.73 -6.08
C THR A 155 46.59 -4.62 -6.10
N ASN A 156 46.47 -4.03 -4.91
CA ASN A 156 46.02 -2.68 -4.56
C ASN A 156 44.54 -2.36 -4.30
N GLU A 157 44.30 -2.16 -2.98
CA GLU A 157 43.90 -0.88 -2.36
C GLU A 157 42.68 -0.13 -2.89
N GLY A 158 41.86 0.32 -1.92
CA GLY A 158 41.06 1.53 -2.09
C GLY A 158 39.60 1.37 -1.72
N HIS A 159 39.29 1.61 -0.45
CA HIS A 159 37.97 2.05 -0.03
C HIS A 159 37.68 3.39 -0.71
N GLY A 160 37.04 3.34 -1.88
CA GLY A 160 36.69 4.51 -2.69
C GLY A 160 35.18 4.66 -2.80
N SER A 161 34.66 5.63 -2.06
CA SER A 161 33.31 6.16 -2.12
C SER A 161 32.89 6.48 -3.57
N ALA A 162 31.79 5.88 -4.02
CA ALA A 162 31.08 6.29 -5.23
C ALA A 162 29.60 6.51 -4.90
N ILE A 163 29.28 7.74 -4.50
CA ILE A 163 27.91 8.25 -4.40
C ILE A 163 27.43 8.45 -5.83
N LEU A 164 26.57 7.54 -6.31
CA LEU A 164 25.75 7.78 -7.49
C LEU A 164 24.62 8.75 -7.12
N PRO A 165 24.34 9.80 -7.93
CA PRO A 165 23.18 10.64 -7.73
C PRO A 165 21.92 9.85 -8.15
N MET A 166 21.31 9.15 -7.20
CA MET A 166 19.93 8.67 -7.35
C MET A 166 18.99 9.86 -7.21
N SER A 167 18.53 10.40 -8.34
CA SER A 167 17.30 11.18 -8.40
C SER A 167 16.11 10.24 -8.24
N PRO A 168 15.24 10.41 -7.22
CA PRO A 168 13.95 9.76 -7.21
C PRO A 168 13.00 10.66 -8.00
N THR A 169 12.71 10.31 -9.26
CA THR A 169 11.45 10.69 -9.89
C THR A 169 10.37 9.73 -9.39
N PRO A 170 9.46 10.15 -8.48
CA PRO A 170 8.24 9.39 -8.27
C PRO A 170 7.35 9.60 -9.48
N ALA A 171 7.26 8.57 -10.33
CA ALA A 171 6.20 8.42 -11.31
C ALA A 171 4.88 8.15 -10.56
N THR A 172 4.33 9.17 -9.91
CA THR A 172 2.95 9.16 -9.45
C THR A 172 2.08 9.34 -10.67
N ALA A 173 1.46 8.26 -11.13
CA ALA A 173 0.41 8.29 -12.14
C ALA A 173 -0.81 9.03 -11.57
N ILE A 174 -0.74 10.36 -11.57
CA ILE A 174 -1.93 11.20 -11.55
C ILE A 174 -2.65 10.90 -12.85
N ILE A 175 -3.77 10.19 -12.75
CA ILE A 175 -4.68 9.95 -13.85
C ILE A 175 -5.30 11.30 -14.19
N ALA A 176 -4.62 12.10 -15.00
CA ALA A 176 -5.20 13.26 -15.64
C ALA A 176 -6.38 12.76 -16.51
N PRO A 177 -7.60 13.29 -16.34
CA PRO A 177 -8.69 12.97 -17.24
C PRO A 177 -8.35 13.51 -18.63
N LYS A 178 -7.87 12.66 -19.52
CA LYS A 178 -7.91 12.90 -20.97
C LYS A 178 -9.37 12.84 -21.43
N VAL A 179 -10.14 13.88 -21.15
CA VAL A 179 -11.47 14.11 -21.72
C VAL A 179 -11.55 15.56 -22.16
N LEU A 180 -11.15 15.79 -23.42
CA LEU A 180 -11.77 16.65 -24.44
C LEU A 180 -10.75 16.86 -25.57
N LYS A 181 -10.72 15.91 -26.50
CA LYS A 181 -10.21 16.15 -27.85
C LYS A 181 -11.34 16.84 -28.60
N HIS A 182 -11.38 18.17 -28.61
CA HIS A 182 -11.95 19.04 -29.65
C HIS A 182 -11.88 20.52 -29.21
N CYS A 183 -10.67 20.99 -28.89
CA CYS A 183 -10.31 22.38 -29.11
C CYS A 183 -8.89 22.33 -29.68
N THR A 184 -8.69 22.85 -30.89
CA THR A 184 -7.38 23.27 -31.38
C THR A 184 -6.90 24.37 -30.44
N PHE A 185 -6.19 23.96 -29.39
CA PHE A 185 -5.72 24.81 -28.31
C PHE A 185 -4.42 25.47 -28.77
N GLU A 186 -4.48 26.76 -29.06
CA GLU A 186 -3.29 27.61 -29.01
C GLU A 186 -2.61 27.38 -27.66
N SER A 187 -1.31 27.12 -27.69
CA SER A 187 -0.50 26.81 -26.51
C SER A 187 -0.27 28.05 -25.65
N HIS A 188 -1.34 28.61 -25.09
CA HIS A 188 -1.22 29.56 -24.00
C HIS A 188 -0.77 28.79 -22.77
N PRO A 189 0.19 29.30 -21.97
CA PRO A 189 0.62 28.67 -20.73
C PRO A 189 -0.58 28.66 -19.77
N THR A 190 -1.36 27.58 -19.79
CA THR A 190 -2.50 27.43 -18.89
C THR A 190 -1.98 27.53 -17.47
N PRO A 191 -2.54 28.41 -16.62
CA PRO A 191 -2.13 28.53 -15.24
C PRO A 191 -2.22 27.15 -14.59
N LYS A 192 -1.17 26.75 -13.87
CA LYS A 192 -1.16 25.47 -13.18
C LYS A 192 -2.32 25.47 -12.18
N PRO A 193 -3.16 24.41 -12.14
CA PRO A 193 -4.27 24.31 -11.19
C PRO A 193 -3.74 24.50 -9.77
N ARG A 194 -4.41 25.36 -9.00
CA ARG A 194 -3.96 25.77 -7.67
C ARG A 194 -4.80 25.04 -6.64
N LEU A 195 -4.23 23.98 -6.07
CA LEU A 195 -4.91 23.23 -5.02
C LEU A 195 -5.26 24.13 -3.83
N ARG A 196 -6.51 24.08 -3.40
CA ARG A 196 -7.04 24.84 -2.25
C ARG A 196 -7.08 23.97 -1.00
N ALA A 197 -7.54 22.73 -1.13
CA ALA A 197 -7.69 21.82 -0.01
C ALA A 197 -7.40 20.36 -0.40
N VAL A 198 -6.87 19.61 0.57
CA VAL A 198 -6.71 18.15 0.51
C VAL A 198 -7.51 17.55 1.66
N LEU A 199 -8.47 16.70 1.32
CA LEU A 199 -9.40 16.06 2.24
C LEU A 199 -9.02 14.58 2.36
N VAL A 200 -8.87 14.07 3.58
CA VAL A 200 -8.39 12.70 3.83
C VAL A 200 -9.31 11.97 4.80
N CYS A 201 -9.82 10.81 4.38
CA CYS A 201 -10.65 9.90 5.19
C CYS A 201 -9.77 9.08 6.16
N ARG A 202 -9.06 9.75 7.06
CA ARG A 202 -7.98 9.13 7.85
C ARG A 202 -8.40 7.92 8.66
N SER A 203 -9.62 7.94 9.20
CA SER A 203 -10.15 6.87 10.05
C SER A 203 -10.60 5.63 9.27
N ASP A 204 -10.78 5.74 7.95
CA ASP A 204 -11.30 4.67 7.09
C ASP A 204 -10.18 3.90 6.36
N VAL A 205 -8.97 4.45 6.32
CA VAL A 205 -7.83 3.86 5.60
C VAL A 205 -7.01 2.93 6.50
N ASP A 206 -7.00 1.64 6.15
CA ASP A 206 -6.17 0.59 6.77
C ASP A 206 -5.23 -0.04 5.71
N PRO A 207 -3.88 0.04 5.86
CA PRO A 207 -3.14 0.62 6.97
C PRO A 207 -3.01 2.16 6.89
N PRO A 208 -3.00 2.87 8.04
CA PRO A 208 -2.82 4.34 8.08
C PRO A 208 -1.51 4.84 7.45
N LEU A 209 -0.51 3.96 7.27
CA LEU A 209 0.77 4.29 6.65
C LEU A 209 0.60 4.79 5.20
N LEU A 210 -0.46 4.36 4.51
CA LEU A 210 -0.76 4.78 3.13
C LEU A 210 -1.01 6.29 3.02
N ILE A 211 -1.45 6.93 4.10
CA ILE A 211 -1.76 8.36 4.13
C ILE A 211 -0.88 9.14 5.12
N ALA A 212 0.02 8.47 5.85
CA ALA A 212 0.81 9.11 6.91
C ALA A 212 1.72 10.26 6.42
N HIS A 213 1.99 10.34 5.12
CA HIS A 213 2.88 11.32 4.50
C HIS A 213 2.18 12.62 4.08
N PHE A 214 0.84 12.71 4.12
CA PHE A 214 0.12 13.92 3.69
C PHE A 214 0.47 15.18 4.51
N PRO A 215 0.59 15.14 5.84
CA PRO A 215 0.96 16.33 6.61
C PRO A 215 2.29 16.93 6.16
N ILE A 216 3.32 16.10 5.99
CA ILE A 216 4.65 16.58 5.55
C ILE A 216 4.63 17.08 4.11
N LEU A 217 3.88 16.44 3.19
CA LEU A 217 3.75 16.95 1.82
C LEU A 217 3.09 18.33 1.78
N VAL A 218 1.96 18.49 2.46
CA VAL A 218 1.23 19.77 2.50
C VAL A 218 2.06 20.85 3.19
N ALA A 219 2.73 20.52 4.30
CA ALA A 219 3.63 21.44 4.98
C ALA A 219 4.79 21.88 4.09
N THR A 220 5.43 20.96 3.35
CA THR A 220 6.50 21.30 2.39
C THR A 220 5.98 22.23 1.28
N CYS A 221 4.82 21.91 0.69
CA CYS A 221 4.20 22.77 -0.31
C CYS A 221 3.94 24.18 0.23
N ASN A 222 3.30 24.29 1.40
CA ASN A 222 2.99 25.58 2.01
C ASN A 222 4.24 26.35 2.44
N SER A 223 5.29 25.66 2.87
CA SER A 223 6.55 26.30 3.28
C SER A 223 7.37 26.81 2.10
N SER A 224 7.16 26.26 0.89
CA SER A 224 7.76 26.77 -0.34
C SER A 224 7.14 28.08 -0.83
N LEU A 225 5.97 28.45 -0.32
CA LEU A 225 5.31 29.71 -0.66
C LEU A 225 5.94 30.89 0.12
N PRO A 226 6.04 32.07 -0.51
CA PRO A 226 6.59 33.26 0.14
C PRO A 226 5.73 33.67 1.34
N GLY A 227 6.38 34.15 2.40
CA GLY A 227 5.75 34.42 3.71
C GLY A 227 4.61 35.44 3.69
N ASP A 228 4.64 36.39 2.74
CA ASP A 228 3.64 37.45 2.60
C ASP A 228 2.40 37.03 1.78
N SER A 229 2.26 35.72 1.55
CA SER A 229 1.11 35.17 0.86
C SER A 229 -0.14 35.27 1.75
N SER A 230 -1.24 35.76 1.18
CA SER A 230 -2.56 35.67 1.82
C SER A 230 -2.90 34.22 2.14
N ASP A 231 -3.72 34.03 3.19
CA ASP A 231 -4.19 32.70 3.62
C ASP A 231 -4.88 31.91 2.50
N ASP A 232 -5.34 32.62 1.46
CA ASP A 232 -5.98 32.06 0.28
C ASP A 232 -5.08 31.22 -0.60
N LYS A 233 -3.77 31.37 -0.45
CA LYS A 233 -2.77 30.65 -1.27
C LYS A 233 -2.32 29.34 -0.66
N PHE A 234 -2.56 29.13 0.64
CA PHE A 234 -2.12 27.91 1.31
C PHE A 234 -3.07 26.75 1.06
N VAL A 235 -2.50 25.56 0.90
CA VAL A 235 -3.23 24.30 0.81
C VAL A 235 -3.64 23.88 2.22
N LYS A 236 -4.95 23.73 2.44
CA LYS A 236 -5.50 23.26 3.71
C LYS A 236 -5.57 21.72 3.73
N LEU A 237 -5.06 21.07 4.78
CA LEU A 237 -5.22 19.63 4.98
C LEU A 237 -6.36 19.39 5.97
N VAL A 238 -7.37 18.63 5.57
CA VAL A 238 -8.54 18.34 6.40
C VAL A 238 -8.68 16.84 6.59
N THR A 239 -8.89 16.41 7.83
CA THR A 239 -9.33 15.04 8.12
C THR A 239 -10.84 14.98 8.13
N LEU A 240 -11.41 14.03 7.40
CA LEU A 240 -12.84 13.76 7.37
C LEU A 240 -13.26 12.78 8.49
N PRO A 241 -14.55 12.76 8.88
CA PRO A 241 -15.01 11.89 9.95
C PRO A 241 -14.99 10.42 9.52
N MET A 242 -15.21 9.50 10.47
CA MET A 242 -15.35 8.08 10.16
C MET A 242 -16.50 7.84 9.17
N ARG A 243 -16.34 6.86 8.27
CA ARG A 243 -17.27 6.48 7.20
C ARG A 243 -17.42 7.52 6.08
N ALA A 244 -16.63 8.59 6.09
CA ALA A 244 -16.61 9.58 5.02
C ALA A 244 -16.16 8.96 3.69
N GLU A 245 -15.27 7.97 3.70
CA GLU A 245 -14.82 7.28 2.47
C GLU A 245 -16.00 6.69 1.71
N HIS A 246 -16.91 6.03 2.42
CA HIS A 246 -18.06 5.38 1.81
C HIS A 246 -19.09 6.39 1.34
N SER A 247 -19.38 7.40 2.18
CA SER A 247 -20.32 8.48 1.83
C SER A 247 -19.86 9.25 0.59
N LEU A 248 -18.57 9.60 0.50
CA LEU A 248 -18.02 10.25 -0.69
C LEU A 248 -18.00 9.33 -1.91
N ALA A 249 -17.67 8.05 -1.73
CA ALA A 249 -17.67 7.08 -2.82
C ALA A 249 -19.07 6.93 -3.44
N GLU A 250 -20.12 6.88 -2.60
CA GLU A 250 -21.50 6.82 -3.04
C GLU A 250 -21.89 8.07 -3.84
N VAL A 251 -21.66 9.27 -3.27
CA VAL A 251 -22.01 10.54 -3.94
C VAL A 251 -21.22 10.75 -5.23
N THR A 252 -19.95 10.34 -5.29
CA THR A 252 -19.10 10.51 -6.49
C THR A 252 -19.24 9.37 -7.51
N GLY A 253 -20.05 8.34 -7.22
CA GLY A 253 -20.18 7.17 -8.09
C GLY A 253 -18.88 6.36 -8.25
N LEU A 254 -17.96 6.47 -7.28
CA LEU A 254 -16.70 5.74 -7.24
C LEU A 254 -16.80 4.55 -6.28
N ARG A 255 -15.90 3.58 -6.43
CA ARG A 255 -15.89 2.42 -5.53
C ARG A 255 -15.40 2.78 -4.12
N ARG A 256 -14.41 3.67 -4.03
CA ARG A 256 -13.70 4.07 -2.80
C ARG A 256 -13.08 5.45 -3.01
N VAL A 257 -13.20 6.35 -2.03
CA VAL A 257 -12.60 7.70 -2.05
C VAL A 257 -11.88 7.96 -0.73
N ALA A 258 -10.60 7.61 -0.67
CA ALA A 258 -9.78 7.77 0.54
C ALA A 258 -9.22 9.19 0.69
N VAL A 259 -8.90 9.83 -0.44
CA VAL A 259 -8.31 11.17 -0.52
C VAL A 259 -8.94 11.91 -1.69
N MET A 260 -9.27 13.18 -1.47
CA MET A 260 -9.79 14.08 -2.49
C MET A 260 -9.06 15.42 -2.41
N ALA A 261 -8.72 16.00 -3.56
CA ALA A 261 -8.11 17.30 -3.65
C ALA A 261 -9.05 18.26 -4.38
N LEU A 262 -9.18 19.48 -3.89
CA LEU A 262 -10.01 20.53 -4.45
C LEU A 262 -9.13 21.64 -5.00
N ASP A 263 -9.46 22.11 -6.20
CA ASP A 263 -8.85 23.27 -6.84
C ASP A 263 -9.54 24.55 -6.37
N VAL A 264 -8.86 25.69 -6.46
CA VAL A 264 -9.45 27.02 -6.27
C VAL A 264 -10.59 27.26 -7.27
N GLU A 265 -10.48 26.70 -8.48
CA GLU A 265 -11.49 26.85 -9.54
C GLU A 265 -12.68 25.89 -9.39
N THR A 266 -12.76 25.12 -8.30
CA THR A 266 -13.87 24.17 -8.11
C THR A 266 -15.18 24.95 -7.90
N PRO A 267 -16.24 24.71 -8.70
CA PRO A 267 -17.50 25.42 -8.53
C PRO A 267 -18.11 25.13 -7.15
N GLY A 268 -18.61 26.19 -6.49
CA GLY A 268 -19.22 26.09 -5.16
C GLY A 268 -18.23 25.96 -4.00
N ILE A 269 -16.92 26.08 -4.25
CA ILE A 269 -15.89 26.04 -3.20
C ILE A 269 -16.09 27.14 -2.14
N GLU A 270 -16.67 28.28 -2.51
CA GLU A 270 -16.93 29.43 -1.61
C GLU A 270 -17.67 29.03 -0.33
N ARG A 271 -18.63 28.11 -0.43
CA ARG A 271 -19.37 27.58 0.74
C ARG A 271 -18.43 26.87 1.70
N LEU A 272 -17.48 26.13 1.14
CA LEU A 272 -16.47 25.38 1.88
C LEU A 272 -15.39 26.30 2.46
N GLU A 273 -15.05 27.41 1.81
CA GLU A 273 -14.02 28.34 2.27
C GLU A 273 -14.30 28.89 3.67
N SER A 274 -15.57 29.18 3.97
CA SER A 274 -16.01 29.59 5.30
C SER A 274 -15.72 28.56 6.40
N LEU A 275 -15.68 27.27 6.05
CA LEU A 275 -15.35 26.17 6.98
C LEU A 275 -13.84 25.86 6.98
N LEU A 276 -13.15 26.15 5.88
CA LEU A 276 -11.70 25.94 5.73
C LEU A 276 -10.86 27.01 6.43
N SER A 277 -11.43 28.20 6.67
CA SER A 277 -10.79 29.25 7.48
C SER A 277 -10.51 28.77 8.90
N ASP A 278 -11.41 27.98 9.48
CA ASP A 278 -11.26 27.37 10.82
C ASP A 278 -10.20 26.26 10.86
N VAL A 279 -9.74 25.77 9.71
CA VAL A 279 -8.73 24.72 9.64
C VAL A 279 -7.32 25.35 9.69
N PRO A 280 -6.46 24.93 10.63
CA PRO A 280 -5.12 25.47 10.75
C PRO A 280 -4.28 25.17 9.51
N VAL A 281 -3.52 26.16 9.04
CA VAL A 281 -2.55 25.97 7.94
C VAL A 281 -1.38 25.16 8.46
N LEU A 282 -1.05 24.07 7.77
CA LEU A 282 0.18 23.34 8.02
C LEU A 282 1.33 24.04 7.32
N ARG A 283 2.20 24.69 8.10
CA ARG A 283 3.44 25.31 7.63
C ARG A 283 4.53 25.05 8.64
N GLU A 284 5.72 24.74 8.16
CA GLU A 284 6.85 24.37 9.01
C GLU A 284 7.98 25.37 8.78
N THR A 285 8.37 26.06 9.85
CA THR A 285 9.40 27.11 9.78
C THR A 285 10.78 26.57 9.39
N TRP A 286 11.07 25.31 9.71
CA TRP A 286 12.32 24.66 9.34
C TRP A 286 12.40 24.22 7.87
N LEU A 287 11.26 24.17 7.16
CA LEU A 287 11.19 23.91 5.71
C LEU A 287 11.14 25.20 4.88
N ALA A 288 10.78 26.33 5.50
CA ALA A 288 10.66 27.59 4.79
C ALA A 288 12.05 28.05 4.30
N PRO A 289 12.15 28.58 3.06
CA PRO A 289 13.40 29.16 2.59
C PRO A 289 13.79 30.32 3.51
N PRO A 290 15.10 30.51 3.78
CA PRO A 290 15.55 31.67 4.54
C PRO A 290 15.09 32.92 3.79
N SER A 291 14.10 33.61 4.34
CA SER A 291 13.60 34.83 3.73
C SER A 291 14.70 35.88 3.86
N ASN A 292 15.01 36.61 2.79
CA ASN A 292 16.18 37.49 2.67
C ASN A 292 16.21 38.69 3.65
N ALA A 293 15.27 38.80 4.58
CA ALA A 293 15.20 39.88 5.55
C ALA A 293 15.51 39.34 6.95
N ILE A 294 16.71 39.63 7.44
CA ILE A 294 17.11 39.54 8.86
C ILE A 294 16.94 38.12 9.39
N GLN A 295 18.03 37.34 9.35
CA GLN A 295 18.08 35.98 9.91
C GLN A 295 17.62 36.01 11.37
N GLU A 296 16.33 35.76 11.62
CA GLU A 296 15.93 35.31 12.94
C GLU A 296 16.75 34.05 13.21
N PRO A 297 17.47 33.99 14.35
CA PRO A 297 18.35 32.89 14.65
C PRO A 297 17.50 31.62 14.60
N LYS A 298 17.85 30.69 13.69
CA LYS A 298 17.16 29.40 13.55
C LYS A 298 17.09 28.77 14.94
N LEU A 299 15.91 28.77 15.53
CA LEU A 299 15.68 28.20 16.85
C LEU A 299 16.04 26.72 16.79
N LEU A 300 17.18 26.37 17.37
CA LEU A 300 17.63 24.99 17.44
C LEU A 300 16.62 24.22 18.30
N VAL A 301 15.93 23.27 17.68
CA VAL A 301 14.99 22.41 18.41
C VAL A 301 15.79 21.39 19.22
N PRO A 302 15.60 21.31 20.55
CA PRO A 302 16.31 20.32 21.37
C PRO A 302 16.05 18.89 20.88
N THR A 303 17.08 18.05 20.90
CA THR A 303 16.93 16.63 20.57
C THR A 303 16.08 15.93 21.63
N HIS A 304 15.12 15.12 21.21
CA HIS A 304 14.27 14.38 22.13
C HIS A 304 14.61 12.88 22.07
N VAL A 305 15.12 12.34 23.19
CA VAL A 305 15.47 10.92 23.31
C VAL A 305 14.37 10.20 24.10
N LYS A 306 13.62 9.33 23.41
CA LYS A 306 12.62 8.45 24.02
C LYS A 306 13.26 7.14 24.47
N GLN A 307 12.62 6.42 25.38
CA GLN A 307 13.04 5.08 25.80
C GLN A 307 12.06 4.03 25.28
N LEU A 308 12.52 3.17 24.37
CA LEU A 308 11.76 2.02 23.90
C LEU A 308 11.90 0.87 24.89
N LYS A 309 10.78 0.48 25.50
CA LYS A 309 10.69 -0.69 26.37
C LYS A 309 10.82 -1.96 25.53
N THR A 310 11.90 -2.71 25.72
CA THR A 310 12.13 -4.02 25.09
C THR A 310 12.24 -5.10 26.16
N THR A 311 12.04 -6.37 25.77
CA THR A 311 12.31 -7.50 26.67
C THR A 311 13.57 -8.21 26.20
N ALA A 312 14.48 -8.48 27.13
CA ALA A 312 15.66 -9.29 26.91
C ALA A 312 15.59 -10.53 27.81
N PRO A 313 16.09 -11.70 27.39
CA PRO A 313 16.22 -12.83 28.30
C PRO A 313 17.17 -12.46 29.46
N LYS A 314 16.83 -12.90 30.66
CA LYS A 314 17.63 -12.73 31.87
C LYS A 314 18.98 -13.45 31.70
N ASP A 315 18.93 -14.68 31.21
CA ASP A 315 20.09 -15.52 30.92
C ASP A 315 20.29 -15.69 29.41
N MET A 316 21.13 -14.81 28.83
CA MET A 316 21.45 -14.84 27.40
C MET A 316 22.09 -16.16 26.94
N LYS A 317 22.83 -16.86 27.81
CA LYS A 317 23.47 -18.15 27.51
C LYS A 317 22.43 -19.27 27.39
N ALA A 318 21.56 -19.43 28.40
CA ALA A 318 20.49 -20.43 28.39
C ALA A 318 19.52 -20.21 27.23
N ALA A 319 19.15 -18.95 26.94
CA ALA A 319 18.30 -18.63 25.80
C ALA A 319 18.96 -18.95 24.44
N LYS A 320 20.29 -18.72 24.30
CA LYS A 320 21.03 -19.12 23.10
C LYS A 320 21.11 -20.64 22.95
N GLU A 321 21.32 -21.37 24.04
CA GLU A 321 21.35 -22.84 24.03
C GLU A 321 19.97 -23.43 23.68
N LYS A 322 18.89 -22.94 24.31
CA LYS A 322 17.50 -23.31 23.97
C LYS A 322 17.21 -23.05 22.48
N ARG A 323 17.68 -21.91 21.93
CA ARG A 323 17.52 -21.60 20.49
C ARG A 323 18.32 -22.56 19.61
N LYS A 324 19.55 -22.90 19.98
CA LYS A 324 20.39 -23.85 19.24
C LYS A 324 19.74 -25.23 19.22
N ARG A 325 19.30 -25.73 20.38
CA ARG A 325 18.58 -27.01 20.51
C ARG A 325 17.31 -27.04 19.68
N GLY A 326 16.50 -25.97 19.73
CA GLY A 326 15.29 -25.87 18.91
C GLY A 326 15.57 -25.84 17.39
N ILE A 327 16.69 -25.27 16.95
CA ILE A 327 17.10 -25.31 15.54
C ILE A 327 17.55 -26.72 15.14
N GLU A 328 18.29 -27.43 16.01
CA GLU A 328 18.73 -28.81 15.77
C GLU A 328 17.55 -29.78 15.69
N GLU A 329 16.63 -29.73 16.65
CA GLU A 329 15.40 -30.54 16.65
C GLU A 329 14.52 -30.26 15.42
N ALA A 330 14.41 -29.00 14.99
CA ALA A 330 13.65 -28.64 13.79
C ALA A 330 14.31 -29.18 12.52
N LYS A 331 15.64 -29.19 12.44
CA LYS A 331 16.39 -29.79 11.33
C LYS A 331 16.23 -31.32 11.29
N GLU A 332 16.26 -31.99 12.43
CA GLU A 332 16.02 -33.44 12.51
C GLU A 332 14.61 -33.81 12.04
N LYS A 333 13.59 -33.07 12.51
CA LYS A 333 12.20 -33.26 12.06
C LYS A 333 12.03 -32.98 10.56
N ALA A 334 12.72 -31.97 10.03
CA ALA A 334 12.70 -31.69 8.59
C ALA A 334 13.28 -32.88 7.79
N LYS A 335 14.45 -33.40 8.20
CA LYS A 335 15.06 -34.59 7.58
C LYS A 335 14.16 -35.83 7.66
N GLU A 336 13.51 -36.06 8.80
CA GLU A 336 12.58 -37.17 8.97
C GLU A 336 11.38 -37.04 8.03
N SER A 337 10.79 -35.84 7.93
CA SER A 337 9.66 -35.56 7.04
C SER A 337 10.02 -35.72 5.55
N GLU A 338 11.21 -35.26 5.16
CA GLU A 338 11.73 -35.42 3.80
C GLU A 338 11.97 -36.89 3.46
N GLY A 339 12.52 -37.66 4.41
CA GLY A 339 12.69 -39.11 4.29
C GLY A 339 11.36 -39.85 4.09
N ARG A 340 10.32 -39.49 4.87
CA ARG A 340 8.96 -40.03 4.70
C ARG A 340 8.37 -39.68 3.33
N GLN A 341 8.58 -38.46 2.85
CA GLN A 341 8.09 -38.03 1.53
C GLN A 341 8.78 -38.78 0.39
N LYS A 342 10.11 -39.01 0.47
CA LYS A 342 10.85 -39.83 -0.50
C LYS A 342 10.37 -41.29 -0.51
N LYS A 343 10.13 -41.89 0.67
CA LYS A 343 9.57 -43.25 0.77
C LYS A 343 8.17 -43.35 0.15
N ARG A 344 7.31 -42.37 0.38
CA ARG A 344 5.97 -42.30 -0.25
C ARG A 344 6.06 -42.19 -1.78
N ARG A 345 6.99 -41.38 -2.31
CA ARG A 345 7.23 -41.26 -3.75
C ARG A 345 7.70 -42.58 -4.37
N LYS A 346 8.63 -43.30 -3.72
CA LYS A 346 9.15 -44.58 -4.22
C LYS A 346 8.10 -45.71 -4.18
N LEU A 347 7.22 -45.71 -3.17
CA LEU A 347 6.12 -46.67 -3.10
C LEU A 347 5.03 -46.37 -4.14
N GLY A 348 4.71 -45.09 -4.37
CA GLY A 348 3.77 -44.69 -5.42
C GLY A 348 4.24 -45.09 -6.82
N SER A 349 5.51 -44.86 -7.15
CA SER A 349 6.06 -45.21 -8.47
C SER A 349 6.11 -46.72 -8.76
N LYS A 350 6.13 -47.56 -7.71
CA LYS A 350 6.10 -49.03 -7.87
C LYS A 350 4.68 -49.57 -8.09
N ALA A 351 3.67 -48.92 -7.50
CA ALA A 351 2.28 -49.30 -7.72
C ALA A 351 1.84 -49.04 -9.18
N ASP A 352 2.32 -47.93 -9.78
CA ASP A 352 1.99 -47.58 -11.18
C ASP A 352 2.68 -48.49 -12.21
N SER A 353 3.83 -49.10 -11.87
CA SER A 353 4.51 -50.05 -12.76
C SER A 353 3.87 -51.45 -12.74
N ASP A 354 3.27 -51.86 -11.61
CA ASP A 354 2.63 -53.17 -11.52
C ASP A 354 1.22 -53.16 -12.15
N THR A 355 0.47 -52.05 -12.09
CA THR A 355 -0.81 -51.91 -12.81
C THR A 355 -0.65 -51.90 -14.33
N THR A 356 0.43 -51.31 -14.85
CA THR A 356 0.71 -51.33 -16.30
C THR A 356 1.17 -52.71 -16.81
N ALA A 357 1.69 -53.58 -15.96
CA ALA A 357 2.03 -54.97 -16.33
C ALA A 357 0.78 -55.88 -16.40
N VAL A 358 -0.21 -55.67 -15.52
CA VAL A 358 -1.47 -56.42 -15.55
C VAL A 358 -2.33 -56.03 -16.75
N GLU A 359 -2.35 -54.75 -17.14
CA GLU A 359 -3.07 -54.30 -18.34
C GLU A 359 -2.43 -54.82 -19.65
N LYS A 360 -1.11 -55.05 -19.66
CA LYS A 360 -0.39 -55.64 -20.80
C LYS A 360 -0.49 -57.17 -20.91
N ALA A 361 -0.89 -57.87 -19.85
CA ALA A 361 -1.08 -59.32 -19.86
C ALA A 361 -2.53 -59.74 -20.17
N ALA A 362 -3.47 -58.78 -20.17
CA ALA A 362 -4.89 -58.99 -20.48
C ALA A 362 -5.27 -58.57 -21.92
N ALA A 363 -4.28 -58.18 -22.73
CA ALA A 363 -4.38 -57.94 -24.17
C ALA A 363 -3.51 -58.95 -24.91
#